data_AF-A0A6A9SFD7-F1
#
_entry.id   AF-A0A6A9SFD7-F1
#
_cell.length_a   1.000
_cell.length_b   1.000
_cell.length_c   1.000
_cell.angle_alpha   90.00
_cell.angle_beta   90.00
_cell.angle_gamma   90.00
#
_symmetry.space_group_name_H-M   'P 1'
#
loop_
_entity.id
_entity.type
_entity.pdbx_description
1 polymer ?
#
loop_
_entity_poly.entity_id
_entity_poly.type
_entity_poly.pdbx_seq_one_letter_code
_entity_poly.pdbx_strand_id
1 'polypeptide(L)'
;MRRRAVLAAVAALAAGSGCLQVVGDGPVEVRVRRATEAAGTHCTLSASFVDAHPALGRVLTSAKTAPEGEWVVADVDRQTGEDLAAALRDRCPRVDAVYHYEGGEYRVRVTDADGDRVTPNGSASSEAIRRGPPEERP
;
A
#
# COMPACT_ATOMS: atom_id res chain seq x y z
N MET A 1 32.50 -42.14 13.86
CA MET A 1 31.39 -41.52 14.63
C MET A 1 31.70 -40.04 14.83
N ARG A 2 31.04 -39.13 14.11
CA ARG A 2 31.09 -37.69 14.44
C ARG A 2 29.67 -37.15 14.43
N ARG A 3 29.36 -36.46 15.53
CA ARG A 3 28.03 -36.21 16.08
C ARG A 3 27.43 -34.93 15.50
N ARG A 4 26.10 -34.91 15.49
CA ARG A 4 25.17 -33.85 15.06
C ARG A 4 25.43 -32.50 15.76
N ALA A 5 25.22 -31.40 15.04
CA ALA A 5 24.90 -30.05 15.54
C ALA A 5 23.90 -29.46 14.52
N VAL A 6 22.58 -29.56 14.74
CA VAL A 6 21.66 -28.63 15.43
C VAL A 6 21.58 -27.23 14.80
N LEU A 7 20.36 -26.93 14.37
CA LEU A 7 19.80 -25.74 13.72
C LEU A 7 20.08 -24.43 14.46
N ALA A 8 20.17 -23.33 13.69
CA ALA A 8 19.81 -21.99 14.19
C ALA A 8 19.06 -21.23 13.09
N ALA A 9 17.77 -21.00 13.35
CA ALA A 9 16.89 -20.16 12.59
C ALA A 9 17.43 -18.73 12.57
N VAL A 10 17.60 -18.16 11.37
CA VAL A 10 17.85 -16.73 11.22
C VAL A 10 16.49 -16.05 11.21
N ALA A 11 16.12 -15.52 12.37
CA ALA A 11 14.97 -14.66 12.55
C ALA A 11 15.05 -13.48 11.57
N ALA A 12 13.98 -13.29 10.79
CA ALA A 12 13.76 -12.06 10.06
C ALA A 12 13.75 -10.90 11.06
N LEU A 13 14.74 -10.02 10.94
CA LEU A 13 14.79 -8.79 11.72
C LEU A 13 13.61 -7.92 11.29
N ALA A 14 12.62 -7.84 12.17
CA ALA A 14 11.74 -6.70 12.28
C ALA A 14 12.61 -5.44 12.40
N ALA A 15 12.68 -4.65 11.34
CA ALA A 15 13.25 -3.31 11.37
C ALA A 15 12.23 -2.36 12.02
N GLY A 16 12.00 -2.54 13.32
CA GLY A 16 11.38 -1.55 14.18
C GLY A 16 12.46 -0.60 14.68
N SER A 17 12.59 0.56 14.02
CA SER A 17 13.40 1.68 14.50
C SER A 17 12.78 2.99 14.01
N GLY A 18 11.94 3.63 14.85
CA GLY A 18 11.51 5.01 14.60
C GLY A 18 10.20 5.40 15.29
N CYS A 19 10.30 5.83 16.54
CA CYS A 19 9.23 6.34 17.40
C CYS A 19 8.30 7.37 16.75
N LEU A 20 7.05 6.99 16.44
CA LEU A 20 5.88 7.87 16.51
C LEU A 20 4.63 6.98 16.58
N GLN A 21 4.19 6.65 17.79
CA GLN A 21 2.85 6.09 17.98
C GLN A 21 1.84 7.22 17.79
N VAL A 22 1.49 7.49 16.54
CA VAL A 22 0.24 8.18 16.21
C VAL A 22 -0.88 7.23 16.58
N VAL A 23 -1.61 7.57 17.63
CA VAL A 23 -2.90 6.98 17.96
C VAL A 23 -3.89 7.51 16.92
N GLY A 24 -4.05 6.75 15.84
CA GLY A 24 -4.99 7.01 14.76
C GLY A 24 -5.18 5.71 14.00
N ASP A 25 -6.40 5.48 13.51
CA ASP A 25 -6.82 4.39 12.61
C ASP A 25 -5.68 3.58 11.98
N GLY A 26 -5.74 2.25 12.13
CA GLY A 26 -4.66 1.29 11.83
C GLY A 26 -3.88 1.60 10.54
N PRO A 27 -2.55 1.38 10.55
CA PRO A 27 -1.64 1.87 9.52
C PRO A 27 -2.03 1.35 8.14
N VAL A 28 -1.91 2.21 7.14
CA VAL A 28 -2.07 1.86 5.73
C VAL A 28 -0.67 1.67 5.14
N GLU A 29 -0.49 0.56 4.43
CA GLU A 29 0.76 0.20 3.77
C GLU A 29 0.75 0.64 2.31
N VAL A 30 1.76 1.43 1.92
CA VAL A 30 2.07 1.71 0.51
C VAL A 30 3.14 0.72 0.06
N ARG A 31 2.80 -0.13 -0.91
CA ARG A 31 3.64 -1.23 -1.37
C ARG A 31 4.04 -1.02 -2.83
N VAL A 32 5.33 -1.11 -3.12
CA VAL A 32 5.88 -0.96 -4.47
C VAL A 32 6.80 -2.11 -4.81
N ARG A 33 6.67 -2.63 -6.03
CA ARG A 33 7.52 -3.69 -6.57
C ARG A 33 7.90 -3.38 -8.01
N ARG A 34 9.13 -3.70 -8.43
CA ARG A 34 9.54 -3.62 -9.83
C ARG A 34 8.70 -4.57 -10.70
N ALA A 35 8.14 -4.07 -11.79
CA ALA A 35 7.41 -4.88 -12.76
C ALA A 35 8.41 -5.52 -13.74
N THR A 36 8.26 -6.81 -13.97
CA THR A 36 9.12 -7.62 -14.85
C THR A 36 8.42 -8.02 -16.14
N GLU A 37 7.09 -7.99 -16.12
CA GLU A 37 6.24 -8.31 -17.26
C GLU A 37 5.46 -7.06 -17.67
N ALA A 38 5.59 -6.69 -18.94
CA ALA A 38 4.84 -5.61 -19.58
C ALA A 38 3.35 -5.96 -19.82
N ALA A 39 2.82 -6.93 -19.09
CA ALA A 39 1.43 -7.33 -19.18
C ALA A 39 0.60 -6.46 -18.22
N GLY A 40 -0.20 -5.55 -18.78
CA GLY A 40 -1.12 -4.72 -18.02
C GLY A 40 -1.41 -3.40 -18.71
N THR A 41 -2.17 -2.54 -18.03
CA THR A 41 -2.31 -1.14 -18.43
C THR A 41 -1.11 -0.36 -17.91
N HIS A 42 -0.41 0.33 -18.80
CA HIS A 42 0.73 1.15 -18.44
C HIS A 42 0.30 2.61 -18.27
N CYS A 43 0.71 3.20 -17.15
CA CYS A 43 0.42 4.57 -16.78
C CYS A 43 1.71 5.28 -16.37
N THR A 44 1.90 6.53 -16.75
CA THR A 44 3.10 7.29 -16.37
C THR A 44 2.85 8.07 -15.09
N LEU A 45 3.78 7.96 -14.14
CA LEU A 45 3.85 8.83 -12.97
C LEU A 45 4.76 10.02 -13.27
N SER A 46 4.21 11.22 -13.22
CA SER A 46 4.99 12.46 -13.32
C SER A 46 5.78 12.72 -12.04
N ALA A 47 6.95 13.36 -12.12
CA ALA A 47 7.71 13.81 -10.95
C ALA A 47 6.83 14.61 -9.96
N SER A 48 6.04 15.56 -10.47
CA SER A 48 5.10 16.36 -9.66
C SER A 48 4.07 15.53 -8.90
N PHE A 49 3.71 14.34 -9.38
CA PHE A 49 2.81 13.44 -8.66
C PHE A 49 3.54 12.76 -7.50
N VAL A 50 4.78 12.32 -7.76
CA VAL A 50 5.61 11.70 -6.72
C VAL A 50 6.00 12.72 -5.64
N ASP A 51 6.28 13.97 -6.01
CA ASP A 51 6.54 15.06 -5.07
C ASP A 51 5.32 15.37 -4.17
N ALA A 52 4.10 15.30 -4.72
CA ALA A 52 2.86 15.47 -3.96
C ALA A 52 2.61 14.32 -2.97
N HIS A 53 3.21 13.16 -3.19
CA HIS A 53 3.05 11.95 -2.38
C HIS A 53 4.42 11.41 -1.91
N PRO A 54 5.07 12.06 -0.92
CA PRO A 54 6.45 11.75 -0.52
C PRO A 54 6.62 10.30 -0.01
N ALA A 55 5.57 9.70 0.55
CA ALA A 55 5.58 8.29 0.92
C ALA A 55 5.81 7.39 -0.31
N LEU A 56 5.12 7.65 -1.43
CA LEU A 56 5.31 6.95 -2.70
C LEU A 56 6.73 7.16 -3.25
N GLY A 57 7.27 8.38 -3.15
CA GLY A 57 8.64 8.67 -3.59
C GLY A 57 9.71 7.88 -2.83
N ARG A 58 9.54 7.73 -1.50
CA ARG A 58 10.44 6.92 -0.67
C ARG A 58 10.44 5.45 -1.09
N VAL A 59 9.26 4.85 -1.25
CA VAL A 59 9.16 3.43 -1.65
C VAL A 59 9.59 3.19 -3.10
N LEU A 60 9.33 4.12 -4.02
CA LEU A 60 9.83 4.04 -5.40
C LEU A 60 11.36 4.08 -5.45
N THR A 61 11.98 4.96 -4.66
CA THR A 61 13.44 5.08 -4.56
C THR A 61 14.04 3.79 -4.03
N SER A 62 13.51 3.27 -2.93
CA SER A 62 13.96 1.99 -2.35
C SER A 62 13.71 0.79 -3.28
N ALA A 63 12.61 0.79 -4.04
CA ALA A 63 12.30 -0.27 -4.99
C ALA A 63 13.29 -0.34 -6.17
N LYS A 64 14.01 0.73 -6.50
CA LYS A 64 15.06 0.70 -7.55
C LYS A 64 16.16 -0.31 -7.21
N THR A 65 16.52 -0.42 -5.94
CA THR A 65 17.61 -1.27 -5.45
C THR A 65 17.13 -2.59 -4.83
N ALA A 66 15.83 -2.74 -4.59
CA ALA A 66 15.26 -3.96 -4.04
C ALA A 66 15.36 -5.13 -5.03
N PRO A 67 15.48 -6.38 -4.58
CA PRO A 67 15.41 -7.56 -5.43
C PRO A 67 14.17 -7.58 -6.33
N GLU A 68 14.32 -8.18 -7.50
CA GLU A 68 13.18 -8.39 -8.39
C GLU A 68 12.11 -9.26 -7.71
N GLY A 69 10.83 -8.93 -7.89
CA GLY A 69 9.74 -9.67 -7.26
C GLY A 69 9.41 -9.27 -5.82
N GLU A 70 10.24 -8.45 -5.17
CA GLU A 70 10.07 -8.05 -3.76
C GLU A 70 9.22 -6.77 -3.62
N TRP A 71 8.31 -6.79 -2.64
CA TRP A 71 7.52 -5.62 -2.28
C TRP A 71 8.25 -4.78 -1.24
N VAL A 72 8.59 -3.55 -1.60
CA VAL A 72 9.02 -2.52 -0.66
C VAL A 72 7.79 -1.85 -0.08
N VAL A 73 7.77 -1.69 1.24
CA VAL A 73 6.60 -1.17 1.98
C VAL A 73 6.98 0.09 2.75
N ALA A 74 6.04 1.03 2.85
CA ALA A 74 6.09 2.11 3.82
C ALA A 74 4.71 2.34 4.44
N ASP A 75 4.70 2.51 5.75
CA ASP A 75 3.51 2.84 6.52
C ASP A 75 3.16 4.32 6.39
N VAL A 76 1.88 4.59 6.21
CA VAL A 76 1.27 5.92 6.23
C VAL A 76 0.01 5.91 7.09
N ASP A 77 -0.44 7.08 7.51
CA ASP A 77 -1.75 7.23 8.12
C ASP A 77 -2.87 6.95 7.10
N ARG A 78 -4.07 6.61 7.61
CA ARG A 78 -5.21 6.23 6.78
C ARG A 78 -5.60 7.30 5.76
N GLN A 79 -5.62 8.56 6.15
CA GLN A 79 -6.01 9.67 5.26
C GLN A 79 -5.03 9.77 4.09
N THR A 80 -3.73 9.81 4.38
CA THR A 80 -2.68 9.82 3.35
C THR A 80 -2.77 8.62 2.41
N GLY A 81 -3.06 7.43 2.96
CA GLY A 81 -3.26 6.21 2.20
C GLY A 81 -4.47 6.27 1.26
N GLU A 82 -5.63 6.72 1.77
CA GLU A 82 -6.85 6.91 0.99
C GLU A 82 -6.65 7.95 -0.14
N ASP A 83 -6.04 9.09 0.18
CA ASP A 83 -5.74 10.14 -0.80
C ASP A 83 -4.82 9.63 -1.91
N LEU A 84 -3.77 8.87 -1.56
CA LEU A 84 -2.90 8.24 -2.55
C LEU A 84 -3.64 7.19 -3.40
N ALA A 85 -4.48 6.37 -2.78
CA ALA A 85 -5.27 5.35 -3.48
C ALA A 85 -6.25 5.99 -4.49
N ALA A 86 -6.90 7.09 -4.10
CA ALA A 86 -7.74 7.91 -4.98
C ALA A 86 -6.92 8.50 -6.13
N ALA A 87 -5.81 9.17 -5.83
CA ALA A 87 -4.97 9.82 -6.83
C ALA A 87 -4.40 8.83 -7.86
N LEU A 88 -4.01 7.63 -7.42
CA LEU A 88 -3.57 6.54 -8.30
C LEU A 88 -4.72 6.04 -9.20
N ARG A 89 -5.93 5.92 -8.64
CA ARG A 89 -7.11 5.45 -9.39
C ARG A 89 -7.58 6.47 -10.42
N ASP A 90 -7.57 7.76 -10.08
CA ASP A 90 -7.91 8.84 -11.02
C ASP A 90 -6.89 8.91 -12.16
N ARG A 91 -5.61 8.70 -11.85
CA ARG A 91 -4.56 8.64 -12.87
C ARG A 91 -4.67 7.39 -13.74
N CYS A 92 -4.97 6.26 -13.14
CA CYS A 92 -4.98 4.96 -13.79
C CYS A 92 -6.15 4.11 -13.26
N PRO A 93 -7.31 4.11 -13.96
CA PRO A 93 -8.55 3.50 -13.44
C PRO A 93 -8.52 1.96 -13.38
N ARG A 94 -7.40 1.33 -13.73
CA ARG A 94 -7.26 -0.13 -13.80
C ARG A 94 -6.60 -0.68 -12.54
N VAL A 95 -7.19 -1.76 -12.05
CA VAL A 95 -6.66 -2.61 -10.99
C VAL A 95 -5.38 -3.29 -11.55
N ASP A 96 -4.28 -3.30 -10.81
CA ASP A 96 -2.97 -3.87 -11.19
C ASP A 96 -2.25 -3.21 -12.37
N ALA A 97 -2.42 -1.90 -12.54
CA ALA A 97 -1.64 -1.13 -13.50
C ALA A 97 -0.12 -1.16 -13.23
N VAL A 98 0.64 -1.02 -14.32
CA VAL A 98 2.09 -0.82 -14.30
C VAL A 98 2.36 0.68 -14.43
N TYR A 99 3.10 1.22 -13.47
CA TYR A 99 3.46 2.62 -13.39
C TYR A 99 4.88 2.85 -13.86
N HIS A 100 5.05 3.70 -14.86
CA HIS A 100 6.35 4.15 -15.35
C HIS A 100 6.83 5.37 -14.57
N TYR A 101 8.02 5.31 -13.97
CA TYR A 101 8.63 6.42 -13.26
C TYR A 101 10.16 6.39 -13.41
N GLU A 102 10.76 7.50 -13.86
CA GLU A 102 12.22 7.63 -14.07
C GLU A 102 12.85 6.45 -14.87
N GLY A 103 12.14 5.97 -15.89
CA GLY A 103 12.60 4.86 -16.74
C GLY A 103 12.45 3.46 -16.13
N GLY A 104 11.92 3.35 -14.91
CA GLY A 104 11.55 2.09 -14.28
C GLY A 104 10.06 1.79 -14.36
N GLU A 105 9.71 0.51 -14.33
CA GLU A 105 8.34 0.02 -14.29
C GLU A 105 8.01 -0.55 -12.90
N TYR A 106 6.88 -0.14 -12.33
CA TYR A 106 6.52 -0.45 -10.95
C TYR A 106 5.06 -0.87 -10.84
N ARG A 107 4.77 -1.82 -9.95
CA ARG A 107 3.42 -2.07 -9.46
C ARG A 107 3.28 -1.40 -8.10
N VAL A 108 2.18 -0.68 -7.92
CA VAL A 108 1.88 0.05 -6.68
C VAL A 108 0.57 -0.48 -6.10
N ARG A 109 0.56 -0.76 -4.80
CA ARG A 109 -0.62 -1.14 -4.03
C ARG A 109 -0.71 -0.32 -2.75
N VAL A 110 -1.93 0.00 -2.35
CA VAL A 110 -2.23 0.65 -1.08
C VAL A 110 -3.20 -0.26 -0.34
N THR A 111 -2.77 -0.78 0.80
CA THR A 111 -3.52 -1.79 1.59
C THR A 111 -3.62 -1.37 3.05
N ASP A 112 -4.71 -1.69 3.72
CA ASP A 112 -4.81 -1.52 5.18
C ASP A 112 -4.02 -2.62 5.93
N ALA A 113 -4.08 -2.57 7.26
CA ALA A 113 -3.43 -3.52 8.16
C ALA A 113 -3.93 -4.97 8.00
N ASP A 114 -5.13 -5.18 7.45
CA ASP A 114 -5.70 -6.49 7.17
C ASP A 114 -5.25 -7.01 5.79
N GLY A 115 -4.54 -6.18 5.01
CA GLY A 115 -4.06 -6.48 3.66
C GLY A 115 -5.12 -6.23 2.60
N ASP A 116 -6.27 -5.65 2.98
CA ASP A 116 -7.34 -5.30 2.07
C ASP A 116 -7.00 -4.00 1.33
N ARG A 117 -7.43 -3.91 0.07
CA ARG A 117 -7.13 -2.73 -0.75
C ARG A 117 -7.92 -1.55 -0.22
N VAL A 118 -7.21 -0.48 0.14
CA VAL A 118 -7.85 0.78 0.52
C VAL A 118 -8.60 1.31 -0.70
N THR A 119 -9.92 1.45 -0.54
CA THR A 119 -10.75 2.13 -1.52
C THR A 119 -11.01 3.54 -1.01
N PRO A 120 -10.85 4.57 -1.85
CA PRO A 120 -11.14 5.93 -1.43
C PRO A 120 -12.60 5.98 -0.96
N ASN A 121 -12.80 6.60 0.21
CA ASN A 121 -14.05 6.57 0.95
C ASN A 121 -15.23 6.97 0.06
N GLY A 122 -15.93 5.96 -0.43
CA GLY A 122 -17.15 6.10 -1.19
C GLY A 122 -18.19 5.12 -0.70
N SER A 123 -18.25 4.80 0.60
CA SER A 123 -19.31 3.93 1.17
C SER A 123 -19.47 3.93 2.70
N ALA A 124 -18.84 4.80 3.50
CA ALA A 124 -19.24 4.92 4.91
C ALA A 124 -20.65 5.54 5.12
N SER A 125 -21.33 6.03 4.07
CA SER A 125 -22.61 6.75 4.19
C SER A 125 -23.88 5.94 3.91
N SER A 126 -23.80 4.69 3.42
CA SER A 126 -25.01 3.96 2.97
C SER A 126 -25.60 2.96 3.97
N GLU A 127 -24.92 2.66 5.08
CA GLU A 127 -25.44 1.70 6.06
C GLU A 127 -26.28 2.34 7.19
N ALA A 128 -26.27 3.67 7.31
CA ALA A 128 -27.10 4.39 8.28
C ALA A 128 -28.60 4.49 7.89
N ILE A 129 -28.96 4.16 6.63
CA ILE A 129 -30.34 4.31 6.13
C ILE A 129 -31.19 3.02 6.37
N ARG A 130 -30.66 2.00 7.04
CA ARG A 130 -31.42 0.78 7.39
C ARG A 130 -32.04 0.77 8.79
N ARG A 131 -31.93 1.86 9.57
CA ARG A 131 -32.77 2.00 10.78
C ARG A 131 -34.15 2.49 10.35
N GLY A 132 -35.03 1.54 10.05
CA GLY A 132 -36.46 1.80 9.97
C GLY A 132 -36.97 2.44 11.27
N PRO A 133 -38.02 3.28 11.20
CA PRO A 133 -38.59 3.93 12.37
C PRO A 133 -39.12 2.86 13.37
N PRO A 134 -39.07 3.13 14.69
CA PRO A 134 -39.57 2.19 15.69
C PRO A 134 -41.08 2.00 15.51
N GLU A 135 -41.53 0.75 15.31
CA GLU A 135 -42.93 0.40 15.39
C GLU A 135 -43.43 0.61 16.82
N GLU A 136 -44.25 1.65 17.00
CA GLU A 136 -45.09 1.83 18.18
C GLU A 136 -46.12 0.69 18.27
N ARG A 137 -46.04 -0.06 19.37
CA ARG A 137 -46.98 -1.10 19.75
C ARG A 137 -48.30 -0.49 20.23
N PRO A 138 -49.45 -1.12 19.94
CA PRO A 138 -50.54 -1.24 20.90
C PRO A 138 -50.37 -2.44 21.84
#